data_AF-A0AAN0ITE5-F1
#
_entry.id   AF-A0AAN0ITE5-F1
#
_cell.length_a   1.000
_cell.length_b   1.000
_cell.length_c   1.000
_cell.angle_alpha   90.00
_cell.angle_beta   90.00
_cell.angle_gamma   90.00
#
_symmetry.space_group_name_H-M   'P 1'
#
loop_
_entity.id
_entity.type
_entity.pdbx_description
1 polymer ?
#
loop_
_entity_poly.entity_id
_entity_poly.type
_entity_poly.pdbx_seq_one_letter_code
_entity_poly.pdbx_strand_id
1 'polypeptide(L)'
;SMFTEILINLSVVITCFMVHKITNVNRRLAFERIQNGITGQFEMQQEIDKQENLLNSIFPPVVAKLIKTQFISMYDDEEPIDGIDSSSFRKLNVNRFENVSILFADIKGFTALSSKVNAKILVRTLNELFARFDCLAETNKCMRIKILGDCYYCIAGLYDSNKNHAQSCVEMGLQMIEVI
;
A
#
# COMPACT_ATOMS: atom_id res chain seq x y z
N SER A 1 34.27 -45.81 -54.47
CA SER A 1 32.83 -45.50 -54.49
C SER A 1 32.11 -45.84 -53.20
N MET A 2 32.18 -47.07 -52.66
CA MET A 2 31.35 -47.45 -51.50
C MET A 2 31.81 -46.86 -50.15
N PHE A 3 33.12 -46.77 -49.91
CA PHE A 3 33.66 -46.27 -48.62
C PHE A 3 33.38 -44.79 -48.37
N THR A 4 33.43 -43.97 -49.43
CA THR A 4 33.16 -42.52 -49.35
C THR A 4 31.71 -42.23 -49.02
N GLU A 5 30.76 -43.01 -49.55
CA GLU A 5 29.33 -42.86 -49.24
C GLU A 5 29.01 -43.21 -47.78
N ILE A 6 29.66 -44.25 -47.23
CA ILE A 6 29.51 -44.63 -45.82
C ILE A 6 30.04 -43.54 -44.89
N LEU A 7 31.20 -42.95 -45.20
CA LEU A 7 31.78 -41.86 -44.41
C LEU A 7 30.91 -40.60 -44.42
N ILE A 8 30.34 -40.24 -45.58
CA ILE A 8 29.44 -39.09 -45.69
C ILE A 8 28.18 -39.33 -44.85
N ASN A 9 27.53 -40.49 -44.99
CA ASN A 9 26.32 -40.80 -44.22
C ASN A 9 26.57 -40.80 -42.70
N LEU A 10 27.72 -41.31 -42.25
CA LEU A 10 28.08 -41.28 -40.84
C LEU A 10 28.28 -39.85 -40.33
N SER A 11 28.94 -38.99 -41.11
CA SER A 11 29.15 -37.59 -40.75
C SER A 11 27.84 -36.81 -40.62
N VAL A 12 26.85 -37.10 -41.49
CA VAL A 12 25.52 -36.49 -41.45
C VAL A 12 24.76 -36.93 -40.20
N VAL A 13 24.79 -38.22 -39.85
CA VAL A 13 24.14 -38.73 -38.64
C VAL A 13 24.74 -38.13 -37.37
N ILE A 14 26.07 -38.02 -37.30
CA ILE A 14 26.76 -37.42 -36.16
C ILE A 14 26.39 -35.93 -36.04
N THR A 15 26.39 -35.20 -37.15
CA THR A 15 26.03 -33.77 -37.16
C THR A 15 24.56 -33.58 -36.75
N CYS A 16 23.66 -34.39 -37.27
CA CYS A 16 22.25 -34.38 -36.91
C CYS A 16 22.04 -34.64 -35.41
N PHE A 17 22.73 -35.65 -34.86
CA PHE A 17 22.67 -35.95 -33.43
C PHE A 17 23.21 -34.80 -32.57
N MET A 18 24.31 -34.17 -32.98
CA MET A 18 24.89 -33.02 -32.27
C MET A 18 23.94 -31.81 -32.30
N VAL A 19 23.38 -31.47 -33.46
CA VAL A 19 22.41 -30.37 -33.60
C VAL A 19 21.17 -30.63 -32.76
N HIS A 20 20.65 -31.86 -32.76
CA HIS A 20 19.51 -32.24 -31.93
C HIS A 20 19.81 -32.10 -30.44
N LYS A 21 20.98 -32.56 -29.99
CA LYS A 21 21.41 -32.46 -28.59
C LYS A 21 21.58 -31.00 -28.16
N ILE A 22 22.24 -30.16 -28.96
CA ILE A 22 22.40 -28.73 -28.70
C ILE A 22 21.04 -28.03 -28.63
N THR A 23 20.15 -28.31 -29.58
CA THR A 23 18.80 -27.74 -29.61
C THR A 23 18.00 -28.12 -28.37
N ASN A 24 18.08 -29.38 -27.93
CA ASN A 24 17.40 -29.84 -26.71
C ASN A 24 17.96 -29.20 -25.44
N VAL A 25 19.28 -29.04 -25.34
CA VAL A 25 19.92 -28.34 -24.20
C VAL A 25 19.51 -26.87 -24.18
N ASN A 26 19.57 -26.20 -25.33
CA ASN A 26 19.17 -24.79 -25.44
C ASN A 26 17.68 -24.59 -25.09
N ARG A 27 16.79 -25.52 -25.49
CA ARG A 27 15.37 -25.48 -25.10
C ARG A 27 15.18 -25.61 -23.59
N ARG A 28 15.91 -26.52 -22.94
CA ARG A 28 15.85 -26.68 -21.48
C ARG A 28 16.39 -25.45 -20.74
N LEU A 29 17.51 -24.90 -21.19
CA LEU A 29 18.06 -23.66 -20.63
C LEU A 29 17.13 -22.46 -20.83
N ALA A 30 16.50 -22.34 -22.00
CA ALA A 30 15.52 -21.28 -22.26
C ALA A 30 14.30 -21.42 -21.34
N PHE A 31 13.81 -22.65 -21.13
CA PHE A 31 12.72 -22.92 -20.20
C PHE A 31 13.08 -22.53 -18.76
N GLU A 32 14.27 -22.91 -18.28
CA GLU A 32 14.73 -22.56 -16.93
C GLU A 32 14.85 -21.05 -16.74
N ARG A 33 15.37 -20.32 -17.74
CA ARG A 33 15.43 -18.84 -17.71
C ARG A 33 14.05 -18.21 -17.65
N ILE A 34 13.10 -18.72 -18.44
CA ILE A 34 11.72 -18.23 -18.43
C ILE A 34 11.09 -18.50 -17.07
N GLN A 35 11.26 -19.70 -16.53
CA GLN A 35 10.70 -20.07 -15.22
C GLN A 35 11.28 -19.20 -14.10
N ASN A 36 12.60 -19.05 -14.04
CA ASN A 36 13.26 -18.20 -13.05
C ASN A 36 12.86 -16.72 -13.20
N GLY A 37 12.68 -16.26 -14.46
CA GLY A 37 12.18 -14.92 -14.76
C GLY A 37 10.74 -14.71 -14.25
N ILE A 38 9.84 -15.67 -14.50
CA ILE A 38 8.44 -15.60 -14.04
C ILE A 38 8.38 -15.65 -12.52
N THR A 39 9.11 -16.55 -11.87
CA THR A 39 9.17 -16.64 -10.40
C THR A 39 9.66 -15.32 -9.80
N GLY A 40 10.74 -14.74 -10.35
CA GLY A 40 11.26 -13.46 -9.89
C GLY A 40 10.29 -12.30 -10.08
N GLN A 41 9.55 -12.26 -11.20
CA GLN A 41 8.49 -11.26 -11.40
C GLN A 41 7.36 -11.40 -10.38
N PHE A 42 6.94 -12.64 -10.09
CA PHE A 42 5.90 -12.91 -9.10
C PHE A 42 6.33 -12.48 -7.69
N GLU A 43 7.55 -12.82 -7.28
CA GLU A 43 8.11 -12.42 -5.98
C GLU A 43 8.22 -10.90 -5.85
N MET A 44 8.73 -10.22 -6.89
CA MET A 44 8.81 -8.76 -6.91
C MET A 44 7.43 -8.11 -6.81
N GLN A 45 6.43 -8.65 -7.53
CA GLN A 45 5.06 -8.14 -7.43
C GLN A 45 4.50 -8.30 -6.01
N GLN A 46 4.77 -9.43 -5.36
CA GLN A 46 4.34 -9.65 -3.98
C GLN A 46 4.99 -8.64 -3.01
N GLU A 47 6.28 -8.33 -3.18
CA GLU A 47 6.95 -7.32 -2.36
C GLU A 47 6.40 -5.90 -2.64
N ILE A 48 6.09 -5.57 -3.89
CA ILE A 48 5.41 -4.31 -4.25
C ILE A 48 4.05 -4.23 -3.54
N ASP A 49 3.24 -5.28 -3.59
CA ASP A 49 1.93 -5.30 -2.95
C ASP A 49 2.04 -5.14 -1.42
N LYS A 50 3.05 -5.77 -0.79
CA LYS A 50 3.34 -5.56 0.64
C LYS A 50 3.70 -4.11 0.93
N GLN A 51 4.56 -3.50 0.11
CA GLN A 51 4.95 -2.09 0.27
C GLN A 51 3.76 -1.15 0.09
N GLU A 52 2.89 -1.38 -0.90
CA GLU A 52 1.68 -0.57 -1.09
C GLU A 52 0.72 -0.68 0.08
N ASN A 53 0.53 -1.90 0.61
CA ASN A 53 -0.29 -2.11 1.79
C ASN A 53 0.27 -1.40 3.03
N LEU A 54 1.60 -1.44 3.23
CA LEU A 54 2.24 -0.70 4.32
C LEU A 54 2.09 0.81 4.15
N LEU A 55 2.27 1.32 2.93
CA LEU A 55 2.11 2.73 2.61
C LEU A 55 0.67 3.20 2.89
N ASN A 56 -0.34 2.45 2.45
CA ASN A 56 -1.75 2.74 2.66
C ASN A 56 -2.21 2.53 4.11
N SER A 57 -1.50 1.72 4.88
CA SER A 57 -1.76 1.51 6.32
C SER A 57 -1.30 2.71 7.16
N ILE A 58 -0.24 3.41 6.73
CA ILE A 58 0.33 4.55 7.47
C ILE A 58 -0.24 5.88 6.97
N PHE A 59 -0.50 5.99 5.66
CA PHE A 59 -0.98 7.21 5.03
C PHE A 59 -2.32 6.99 4.34
N PRO A 60 -3.24 7.96 4.42
CA PRO A 60 -4.44 7.93 3.60
C PRO A 60 -4.11 7.82 2.10
N PRO A 61 -4.96 7.16 1.28
CA PRO A 61 -4.64 6.82 -0.12
C PRO A 61 -4.21 8.00 -0.99
N VAL A 62 -4.78 9.18 -0.78
CA VAL A 62 -4.41 10.38 -1.55
C VAL A 62 -3.03 10.90 -1.15
N VAL A 63 -2.68 10.84 0.13
CA VAL A 63 -1.35 11.22 0.60
C VAL A 63 -0.31 10.20 0.10
N ALA A 64 -0.63 8.90 0.16
CA ALA A 64 0.20 7.84 -0.40
C ALA A 64 0.46 8.05 -1.90
N LYS A 65 -0.59 8.39 -2.68
CA LYS A 65 -0.47 8.67 -4.11
C LYS A 65 0.38 9.91 -4.41
N LEU A 66 0.22 10.99 -3.63
CA LEU A 66 1.04 12.20 -3.75
C LEU A 66 2.52 11.90 -3.47
N ILE A 67 2.80 11.18 -2.39
CA ILE A 67 4.16 10.76 -2.00
C ILE A 67 4.78 9.88 -3.08
N LYS A 68 4.04 8.87 -3.58
CA LYS A 68 4.51 7.99 -4.67
C LYS A 68 4.85 8.80 -5.93
N THR A 69 3.98 9.74 -6.30
CA THR A 69 4.20 10.61 -7.48
C THR A 69 5.41 11.51 -7.28
N GLN A 70 5.58 12.09 -6.09
CA GLN A 70 6.72 12.95 -5.75
C GLN A 70 8.05 12.18 -5.82
N PHE A 71 8.08 10.94 -5.32
CA PHE A 71 9.27 10.11 -5.43
C PHE A 71 9.58 9.71 -6.87
N ILE A 72 8.57 9.36 -7.67
CA ILE A 72 8.75 9.02 -9.09
C ILE A 72 9.34 10.21 -9.86
N SER A 73 8.79 11.42 -9.68
CA SER A 73 9.32 12.64 -10.32
C SER A 73 10.77 12.98 -9.89
N MET A 74 11.23 12.43 -8.77
CA MET A 74 12.61 12.63 -8.29
C MET A 74 13.61 11.69 -8.98
N TYR A 75 13.13 10.63 -9.65
CA TYR A 75 13.96 9.67 -10.40
C TYR A 75 14.00 9.97 -11.92
N ASP A 76 13.04 10.72 -12.46
CA ASP A 76 12.97 11.06 -13.89
C ASP A 76 13.80 12.30 -14.29
N ASP A 77 14.25 13.11 -13.33
CA ASP A 77 15.14 14.25 -13.61
C ASP A 77 16.62 13.81 -13.59
N GLU A 78 17.21 13.64 -14.77
CA GLU A 78 18.63 13.26 -15.00
C GLU A 78 19.66 14.37 -14.69
N GLU A 79 19.31 15.44 -13.98
CA GLU A 79 20.28 16.49 -13.62
C GLU A 79 20.86 16.26 -12.21
N PRO A 80 22.16 15.97 -12.07
CA PRO A 80 22.81 15.95 -10.77
C PRO A 80 22.95 17.39 -10.29
N ILE A 81 21.97 17.85 -9.50
CA ILE A 81 22.06 19.17 -8.87
C ILE A 81 23.15 19.10 -7.79
N ASP A 82 24.20 19.85 -8.07
CA ASP A 82 25.34 20.16 -7.22
C ASP A 82 24.89 20.48 -5.78
N GLY A 83 25.47 19.77 -4.80
CA GLY A 83 25.23 20.00 -3.37
C GLY A 83 24.09 19.18 -2.77
N ILE A 84 24.42 17.99 -2.26
CA ILE A 84 23.55 17.19 -1.39
C ILE A 84 23.40 17.94 -0.06
N ASP A 85 22.44 18.86 0.00
CA ASP A 85 21.90 19.29 1.28
C ASP A 85 21.07 18.12 1.85
N SER A 86 21.58 17.54 2.94
CA SER A 86 20.96 16.46 3.70
C SER A 86 19.64 16.88 4.39
N SER A 87 19.01 17.97 3.95
CA SER A 87 17.71 18.48 4.39
C SER A 87 16.51 17.87 3.65
N SER A 88 16.74 17.11 2.56
CA SER A 88 15.70 16.56 1.68
C SER A 88 14.68 15.63 2.38
N PHE A 89 14.98 15.13 3.58
CA PHE A 89 14.03 14.38 4.42
C PHE A 89 13.06 15.26 5.23
N ARG A 90 13.12 16.60 5.12
CA ARG A 90 12.24 17.53 5.87
C ARG A 90 11.35 18.38 4.97
N LYS A 91 10.96 17.90 3.79
CA LYS A 91 9.88 18.57 3.03
C LYS A 91 8.54 18.23 3.69
N LEU A 92 8.09 19.12 4.59
CA LEU A 92 6.80 19.01 5.26
C LEU A 92 5.68 19.27 4.24
N ASN A 93 4.94 18.23 3.88
CA ASN A 93 3.79 18.34 2.98
C ASN A 93 2.57 18.87 3.76
N VAL A 94 2.38 20.19 3.74
CA VAL A 94 1.21 20.87 4.30
C VAL A 94 0.30 21.32 3.16
N ASN A 95 -0.90 20.75 3.10
CA ASN A 95 -1.93 21.16 2.16
C ASN A 95 -3.06 21.86 2.91
N ARG A 96 -3.51 23.01 2.38
CA ARG A 96 -4.70 23.71 2.86
C ARG A 96 -5.94 23.11 2.22
N PHE A 97 -6.91 22.76 3.03
CA PHE A 97 -8.22 22.30 2.59
C PHE A 97 -9.27 23.29 3.04
N GLU A 98 -10.17 23.65 2.12
CA GLU A 98 -11.32 24.52 2.38
C GLU A 98 -12.60 23.69 2.35
N ASN A 99 -13.65 24.14 3.04
CA ASN A 99 -14.96 23.45 3.09
C ASN A 99 -14.87 22.03 3.66
N VAL A 100 -14.35 21.91 4.87
CA VAL A 100 -14.28 20.67 5.64
C VAL A 100 -15.02 20.82 6.96
N SER A 101 -15.53 19.72 7.50
CA SER A 101 -16.09 19.66 8.86
C SER A 101 -15.32 18.68 9.71
N ILE A 102 -15.14 19.00 10.99
CA ILE A 102 -14.38 18.20 11.95
C ILE A 102 -15.30 17.87 13.12
N LEU A 103 -15.36 16.60 13.50
CA LEU A 103 -16.07 16.14 14.70
C LEU A 103 -15.05 15.67 15.73
N PHE A 104 -15.28 16.09 16.98
CA PHE A 104 -14.58 15.61 18.16
C PHE A 104 -15.60 14.96 19.10
N ALA A 105 -15.31 13.73 19.53
CA ALA A 105 -16.07 13.03 20.55
C ALA A 105 -15.13 12.58 21.65
N ASP A 106 -15.48 12.86 22.91
CA ASP A 106 -14.65 12.56 24.07
C ASP A 106 -15.46 11.81 25.14
N ILE A 107 -14.83 10.86 25.81
CA ILE A 107 -15.49 10.02 26.81
C ILE A 107 -15.45 10.74 28.16
N LYS A 108 -16.61 11.27 28.57
CA LYS A 108 -16.71 11.93 29.87
C LYS A 108 -16.32 10.99 31.02
N GLY A 109 -15.36 11.41 31.83
CA GLY A 109 -14.95 10.71 33.04
C GLY A 109 -14.01 9.53 32.82
N PHE A 110 -13.44 9.38 31.62
CA PHE A 110 -12.50 8.31 31.29
C PHE A 110 -11.31 8.25 32.23
N THR A 111 -10.71 9.37 32.62
CA THR A 111 -9.55 9.41 33.55
C THR A 111 -9.84 8.71 34.89
N ALA A 112 -11.07 8.85 35.41
CA ALA A 112 -11.47 8.20 36.64
C ALA A 112 -11.72 6.70 36.43
N LEU A 113 -12.25 6.32 35.26
CA LEU A 113 -12.49 4.94 34.87
C LEU A 113 -11.17 4.19 34.63
N SER A 114 -10.22 4.79 33.92
CA SER A 114 -8.91 4.20 33.60
C SER A 114 -8.07 3.92 34.84
N SER A 115 -8.28 4.69 35.92
CA SER A 115 -7.61 4.49 37.20
C SER A 115 -8.12 3.29 38.00
N LYS A 116 -9.33 2.80 37.68
CA LYS A 116 -10.02 1.73 38.44
C LYS A 116 -10.12 0.42 37.66
N VAL A 117 -10.14 0.48 36.33
CA VAL A 117 -10.35 -0.67 35.45
C VAL A 117 -9.01 -1.28 35.04
N ASN A 118 -8.96 -2.61 34.94
CA ASN A 118 -7.78 -3.30 34.40
C ASN A 118 -7.49 -2.85 32.96
N ALA A 119 -6.22 -2.52 32.68
CA ALA A 119 -5.78 -2.02 31.37
C ALA A 119 -6.25 -2.90 30.19
N LYS A 120 -6.21 -4.23 30.32
CA LYS A 120 -6.65 -5.16 29.26
C LYS A 120 -8.14 -5.01 28.95
N ILE A 121 -8.97 -4.85 29.98
CA ILE A 121 -10.42 -4.68 29.83
C ILE A 121 -10.71 -3.31 29.23
N LEU A 122 -10.05 -2.27 29.75
CA LEU A 122 -10.20 -0.89 29.27
C LEU A 122 -9.88 -0.77 27.77
N VAL A 123 -8.73 -1.29 27.35
CA VAL A 123 -8.31 -1.28 25.94
C VAL A 123 -9.29 -2.06 25.06
N ARG A 124 -9.78 -3.21 25.52
CA ARG A 124 -10.76 -3.99 24.77
C ARG A 124 -12.06 -3.22 24.58
N THR A 125 -12.58 -2.60 25.64
CA THR A 125 -13.81 -1.80 25.57
C THR A 125 -13.65 -0.57 24.67
N LEU A 126 -12.53 0.14 24.76
CA LEU A 126 -12.22 1.24 23.85
C LEU A 126 -12.14 0.79 22.40
N ASN A 127 -11.45 -0.33 22.13
CA ASN A 127 -11.30 -0.85 20.79
C ASN A 127 -12.65 -1.25 20.19
N GLU A 128 -13.55 -1.83 20.98
CA GLU A 128 -14.90 -2.16 20.53
C GLU A 128 -15.73 -0.89 20.22
N LEU A 129 -15.67 0.12 21.08
CA LEU A 129 -16.35 1.40 20.85
C LEU A 129 -15.85 2.08 19.58
N PHE A 130 -14.52 2.19 19.42
CA PHE A 130 -13.92 2.83 18.26
C PHE A 130 -14.14 2.03 16.97
N ALA A 131 -14.20 0.70 17.02
CA ALA A 131 -14.58 -0.12 15.86
C ALA A 131 -16.02 0.18 15.40
N ARG A 132 -16.96 0.42 16.33
CA ARG A 132 -18.32 0.85 15.96
C ARG A 132 -18.31 2.24 15.33
N PHE A 133 -17.55 3.19 15.90
CA PHE A 133 -17.42 4.52 15.33
C PHE A 133 -16.75 4.51 13.96
N ASP A 134 -15.78 3.63 13.71
CA ASP A 134 -15.16 3.48 12.40
C ASP A 134 -16.17 3.03 11.33
N CYS A 135 -17.07 2.11 11.68
CA CYS A 135 -18.16 1.68 10.78
C CYS A 135 -19.12 2.82 10.46
N LEU A 136 -19.47 3.65 11.47
CA LEU A 136 -20.28 4.85 11.26
C LEU A 136 -19.53 5.88 10.40
N ALA A 137 -18.23 6.05 10.61
CA ALA A 137 -17.41 6.99 9.86
C ALA A 137 -17.39 6.63 8.37
N GLU A 138 -17.22 5.35 8.04
CA GLU A 138 -17.27 4.85 6.67
C GLU A 138 -18.62 5.11 6.01
N THR A 139 -19.72 4.80 6.72
CA THR A 139 -21.09 5.00 6.23
C THR A 139 -21.40 6.49 5.97
N ASN A 140 -20.93 7.37 6.84
CA ASN A 140 -21.14 8.82 6.72
C ASN A 140 -20.04 9.55 5.93
N LYS A 141 -19.16 8.82 5.20
CA LYS A 141 -18.07 9.42 4.41
C LYS A 141 -17.16 10.35 5.21
N CYS A 142 -16.95 10.03 6.48
CA CYS A 142 -16.05 10.73 7.38
C CYS A 142 -14.75 9.94 7.50
N MET A 143 -13.60 10.60 7.32
CA MET A 143 -12.32 9.97 7.58
C MET A 143 -11.91 10.17 9.03
N ARG A 144 -11.70 9.08 9.76
CA ARG A 144 -10.94 9.14 11.02
C ARG A 144 -9.51 9.57 10.75
N ILE A 145 -9.03 10.61 11.45
CA ILE A 145 -7.63 11.01 11.34
C ILE A 145 -6.77 10.17 12.28
N LYS A 146 -7.12 10.14 13.58
CA LYS A 146 -6.39 9.42 14.62
C LYS A 146 -7.21 9.37 15.90
N ILE A 147 -6.74 8.62 16.88
CA ILE A 147 -7.28 8.52 18.23
C ILE A 147 -6.28 9.16 19.19
N LEU A 148 -6.74 10.01 20.11
CA LEU A 148 -5.91 10.62 21.15
C LEU A 148 -6.47 10.19 22.50
N GLY A 149 -5.98 9.05 23.01
CA GLY A 149 -6.48 8.47 24.26
C GLY A 149 -7.94 8.01 24.10
N ASP A 150 -8.83 8.69 24.81
CA ASP A 150 -10.28 8.52 24.85
C ASP A 150 -11.04 9.42 23.87
N CYS A 151 -10.36 10.37 23.23
CA CYS A 151 -10.96 11.22 22.23
C CYS A 151 -10.86 10.61 20.81
N TYR A 152 -12.00 10.56 20.14
CA TYR A 152 -12.17 10.18 18.75
C TYR A 152 -12.40 11.42 17.87
N TYR A 153 -11.69 11.52 16.75
CA TYR A 153 -11.88 12.62 15.80
C TYR A 153 -11.85 12.19 14.33
N CYS A 154 -12.76 12.76 13.57
CA CYS A 154 -12.91 12.52 12.14
C CYS A 154 -13.18 13.81 11.37
N ILE A 155 -12.93 13.76 10.06
CA ILE A 155 -13.13 14.86 9.12
C ILE A 155 -14.04 14.41 7.99
N ALA A 156 -15.03 15.23 7.67
CA ALA A 156 -15.82 15.14 6.45
C ALA A 156 -15.34 16.16 5.41
N GLY A 157 -15.37 15.79 4.12
CA GLY A 157 -15.06 16.69 3.01
C GLY A 157 -13.59 16.73 2.57
N LEU A 158 -12.73 15.84 3.08
CA LEU A 158 -11.29 15.84 2.76
C LEU A 158 -10.96 15.24 1.38
N TYR A 159 -11.72 14.25 0.89
CA TYR A 159 -11.41 13.50 -0.35
C TYR A 159 -12.44 13.71 -1.44
N ASP A 160 -13.72 13.55 -1.11
CA ASP A 160 -14.80 14.08 -1.91
C ASP A 160 -15.05 15.50 -1.44
N SER A 161 -15.01 16.49 -2.34
CA SER A 161 -15.60 17.82 -2.08
C SER A 161 -17.12 17.68 -1.92
N ASN A 162 -17.52 16.95 -0.88
CA ASN A 162 -18.87 16.71 -0.51
C ASN A 162 -19.44 18.06 -0.07
N LYS A 163 -20.30 18.64 -0.90
CA LYS A 163 -20.99 19.89 -0.59
C LYS A 163 -21.76 19.81 0.74
N ASN A 164 -22.08 18.59 1.17
CA ASN A 164 -22.82 18.30 2.39
C ASN A 164 -21.89 17.78 3.52
N HIS A 165 -20.60 18.11 3.51
CA HIS A 165 -19.64 17.67 4.54
C HIS A 165 -20.14 17.96 5.97
N ALA A 166 -20.80 19.10 6.19
CA ALA A 166 -21.37 19.46 7.48
C ALA A 166 -22.52 18.54 7.90
N GLN A 167 -23.41 18.19 6.96
CA GLN A 167 -24.54 17.29 7.22
C GLN A 167 -24.03 15.89 7.59
N SER A 168 -23.11 15.33 6.80
CA SER A 168 -22.49 14.03 7.07
C SER A 168 -21.83 13.98 8.45
N CYS A 169 -21.16 15.08 8.85
CA CYS A 169 -20.52 15.20 10.14
C CYS A 169 -21.53 15.22 11.31
N VAL A 170 -22.67 15.90 11.14
CA VAL A 170 -23.74 15.95 12.14
C VAL A 170 -24.48 14.61 12.23
N GLU A 171 -24.81 14.00 11.09
CA GLU A 171 -25.44 12.67 11.04
C GLU A 171 -24.58 11.62 11.73
N MET A 172 -23.26 11.64 11.51
CA MET A 172 -22.32 10.79 12.23
C MET A 172 -22.40 11.04 13.74
N GLY A 173 -22.38 12.30 14.19
CA GLY A 173 -22.46 12.62 15.61
C GLY A 173 -23.76 12.15 16.26
N LEU A 174 -24.88 12.26 15.56
CA LEU A 174 -26.17 11.73 16.02
C LEU A 174 -26.14 10.19 16.15
N GLN A 175 -25.61 9.50 15.15
CA GLN A 175 -25.48 8.04 15.18
C GLN A 175 -24.50 7.55 16.27
N MET A 176 -23.44 8.32 16.55
CA MET A 176 -22.55 8.01 17.67
C MET A 176 -23.30 8.05 18.99
N ILE A 177 -24.20 9.01 19.19
CA ILE A 177 -25.05 9.10 20.40
C ILE A 177 -26.00 7.90 20.49
N GLU A 178 -26.55 7.42 19.37
CA GLU A 178 -27.47 6.26 19.36
C GLU A 178 -26.78 4.92 19.66
N VAL A 179 -25.47 4.81 19.37
CA VAL A 179 -24.70 3.56 19.51
C VAL A 179 -24.02 3.40 20.89
N ILE A 180 -23.91 4.49 21.65
CA ILE A 180 -23.33 4.54 23.02
C ILE A 180 -24.40 4.20 24.06
#